data_AF-A0A3S8ZNU1-F1
#
_entry.id   AF-A0A3S8ZNU1-F1
#
_cell.length_a   1.000
_cell.length_b   1.000
_cell.length_c   1.000
_cell.angle_alpha   90.00
_cell.angle_beta   90.00
_cell.angle_gamma   90.00
#
_symmetry.space_group_name_H-M   'P 1'
#
loop_
_entity.id
_entity.type
_entity.pdbx_description
1 polymer ?
#
loop_
_entity_poly.entity_id
_entity_poly.type
_entity_poly.pdbx_seq_one_letter_code
_entity_poly.pdbx_strand_id
1 'polypeptide(L)'
;MSELKNGGITSVSLQGLSIALVEVLKITETQAKELIAYFTFDGNNNKQTLWQRPLLKQGDGLLLVWLPLIGSHPMHLIAEWAKEAKHLEVINNKRGLGFEVEVATVLSAAIQQSSFCEDAFVFRSRIEMPDRKIGDIDVILILGDTAFVLECRNLMHPATPHEFWSVAYELNEKIDQVVRKRNYLFDNPAILSGLIAESPFSQVNRKINKVVGVVVSNSYLFEGVSDVEPYFVHVDTLFNTILTGGPLFGDMGDDGREITLHVDYFKPNVPPSETLIRAIAKPAKAEFYRQCINRMDFPIPAVDQTEPYGIFSKWVFTPPETGALRSMLNKCSFASDIVTKFE
;
A
#
# COMPACT_ATOMS: atom_id res chain seq x y z
N MET A 1 -35.23 2.75 -10.52
CA MET A 1 -34.48 2.97 -11.80
C MET A 1 -34.90 4.24 -12.54
N SER A 2 -36.16 4.69 -12.49
CA SER A 2 -36.56 5.99 -13.09
C SER A 2 -35.96 7.21 -12.37
N GLU A 3 -35.75 7.16 -11.05
CA GLU A 3 -35.18 8.28 -10.27
C GLU A 3 -33.68 8.51 -10.49
N LEU A 4 -32.92 7.50 -10.91
CA LEU A 4 -31.52 7.66 -11.29
C LEU A 4 -31.35 8.54 -12.55
N LYS A 5 -32.43 8.81 -13.30
CA LYS A 5 -32.43 9.76 -14.43
C LYS A 5 -32.35 11.23 -13.98
N ASN A 6 -32.65 11.53 -12.70
CA ASN A 6 -32.62 12.90 -12.14
C ASN A 6 -31.35 13.16 -11.33
N GLY A 7 -30.17 12.85 -11.88
CA GLY A 7 -28.89 13.23 -11.27
C GLY A 7 -28.50 12.52 -9.97
N GLY A 8 -29.23 11.47 -9.56
CA GLY A 8 -28.86 10.65 -8.41
C GLY A 8 -29.05 11.32 -7.05
N ILE A 9 -29.94 12.32 -6.95
CA ILE A 9 -30.28 13.01 -5.69
C ILE A 9 -31.81 12.99 -5.49
N THR A 10 -32.29 12.61 -4.30
CA THR A 10 -33.72 12.62 -3.96
C THR A 10 -33.96 13.49 -2.72
N SER A 11 -34.95 14.38 -2.77
CA SER A 11 -35.39 15.14 -1.59
C SER A 11 -36.29 14.29 -0.70
N VAL A 12 -36.01 14.30 0.60
CA VAL A 12 -36.78 13.58 1.62
C VAL A 12 -37.01 14.48 2.83
N SER A 13 -38.18 14.37 3.47
CA SER A 13 -38.44 15.11 4.71
C SER A 13 -37.73 14.42 5.88
N LEU A 14 -37.22 15.21 6.83
CA LEU A 14 -36.59 14.70 8.05
C LEU A 14 -37.53 13.75 8.82
N GLN A 15 -38.79 14.17 8.97
CA GLN A 15 -39.82 13.38 9.65
C GLN A 15 -40.11 12.06 8.92
N GLY A 16 -40.22 12.10 7.59
CA GLY A 16 -40.47 10.91 6.78
C GLY A 16 -39.34 9.89 6.89
N LEU A 17 -38.09 10.35 6.80
CA LEU A 17 -36.92 9.48 6.95
C LEU A 17 -36.81 8.90 8.38
N SER A 18 -37.10 9.70 9.40
CA SER A 18 -37.10 9.25 10.81
C SER A 18 -38.11 8.13 11.04
N ILE A 19 -39.35 8.30 10.56
CA ILE A 19 -40.40 7.27 10.65
C ILE A 19 -39.96 5.98 9.96
N ALA A 20 -39.40 6.08 8.74
CA ALA A 20 -38.93 4.92 8.00
C ALA A 20 -37.79 4.17 8.73
N LEU A 21 -36.83 4.89 9.32
CA LEU A 21 -35.74 4.27 10.08
C LEU A 21 -36.22 3.58 11.35
N VAL A 22 -37.15 4.19 12.10
CA VAL A 22 -37.80 3.56 13.27
C VAL A 22 -38.47 2.26 12.87
N GLU A 23 -39.22 2.26 11.78
CA GLU A 23 -39.95 1.09 11.30
C GLU A 23 -39.02 -0.03 10.82
N VAL A 24 -38.00 0.30 10.02
CA VAL A 24 -37.11 -0.68 9.40
C VAL A 24 -36.08 -1.22 10.39
N LEU A 25 -35.45 -0.36 11.18
CA LEU A 25 -34.37 -0.76 12.09
C LEU A 25 -34.84 -1.14 13.49
N LYS A 26 -36.13 -0.94 13.80
CA LYS A 26 -36.74 -1.20 15.12
C LYS A 26 -36.04 -0.42 16.25
N ILE A 27 -35.72 0.84 15.98
CA ILE A 27 -35.06 1.76 16.91
C ILE A 27 -36.02 2.85 17.40
N THR A 28 -35.64 3.60 18.43
CA THR A 28 -36.40 4.77 18.90
C THR A 28 -36.29 5.95 17.93
N GLU A 29 -37.26 6.87 17.98
CA GLU A 29 -37.21 8.11 17.19
C GLU A 29 -35.97 8.96 17.51
N THR A 30 -35.55 8.99 18.78
CA THR A 30 -34.32 9.68 19.20
C THR A 30 -33.10 9.09 18.49
N GLN A 31 -32.95 7.76 18.52
CA GLN A 31 -31.86 7.07 17.81
C GLN A 31 -31.92 7.29 16.29
N ALA A 32 -33.12 7.32 15.71
CA ALA A 32 -33.29 7.61 14.28
C ALA A 32 -32.79 9.02 13.93
N LYS A 33 -33.12 10.04 14.75
CA LYS A 33 -32.61 11.41 14.58
C LYS A 33 -31.10 11.49 14.75
N GLU A 34 -30.53 10.76 15.69
CA GLU A 34 -29.08 10.66 15.89
C GLU A 34 -28.39 10.02 14.67
N LEU A 35 -28.95 8.94 14.11
CA LEU A 35 -28.43 8.32 12.89
C LEU A 35 -28.51 9.26 11.70
N ILE A 36 -29.63 9.95 11.51
CA ILE A 36 -29.78 10.94 10.44
C ILE A 36 -28.72 12.04 10.61
N ALA A 37 -28.55 12.57 11.82
CA ALA A 37 -27.56 13.60 12.10
C ALA A 37 -26.13 13.10 11.82
N TYR A 38 -25.82 11.85 12.19
CA TYR A 38 -24.53 11.22 11.94
C TYR A 38 -24.24 11.09 10.44
N PHE A 39 -25.21 10.62 9.66
CA PHE A 39 -25.09 10.45 8.21
C PHE A 39 -25.29 11.74 7.40
N THR A 40 -25.53 12.86 8.07
CA THR A 40 -25.61 14.17 7.44
C THR A 40 -24.22 14.80 7.32
N PHE A 41 -23.82 15.06 6.08
CA PHE A 41 -22.63 15.83 5.77
C PHE A 41 -22.87 17.29 6.11
N ASP A 42 -22.01 17.85 6.98
CA ASP A 42 -22.11 19.24 7.43
C ASP A 42 -21.00 20.14 6.87
N GLY A 43 -19.98 19.56 6.22
CA GLY A 43 -18.85 20.28 5.65
C GLY A 43 -17.91 20.95 6.68
N ASN A 44 -18.19 20.84 7.98
CA ASN A 44 -17.43 21.51 9.03
C ASN A 44 -16.20 20.71 9.48
N ASN A 45 -16.19 19.39 9.21
CA ASN A 45 -15.08 18.51 9.51
C ASN A 45 -14.42 18.07 8.20
N ASN A 46 -13.15 18.44 8.01
CA ASN A 46 -12.35 18.13 6.83
C ASN A 46 -12.14 16.62 6.58
N LYS A 47 -12.49 15.76 7.54
CA LYS A 47 -12.46 14.31 7.40
C LYS A 47 -13.77 13.72 6.88
N GLN A 48 -14.87 14.47 6.93
CA GLN A 48 -16.15 13.98 6.41
C GLN A 48 -16.13 13.96 4.88
N THR A 49 -16.74 12.94 4.30
CA THR A 49 -17.01 12.89 2.86
C THR A 49 -18.47 12.53 2.61
N LEU A 50 -18.99 12.92 1.43
CA LEU A 50 -20.32 12.49 0.99
C LEU A 50 -20.47 10.98 0.87
N TRP A 51 -19.36 10.25 0.68
CA TRP A 51 -19.35 8.79 0.65
C TRP A 51 -19.69 8.18 2.01
N GLN A 52 -19.20 8.78 3.09
CA GLN A 52 -19.45 8.34 4.47
C GLN A 52 -20.76 8.89 5.04
N ARG A 53 -21.15 10.09 4.60
CA ARG A 53 -22.30 10.85 5.10
C ARG A 53 -23.18 11.30 3.92
N PRO A 54 -24.03 10.41 3.40
CA PRO A 54 -24.71 10.59 2.12
C PRO A 54 -25.92 11.53 2.18
N LEU A 55 -26.21 12.15 3.33
CA LEU A 55 -27.32 13.08 3.50
C LEU A 55 -26.80 14.52 3.48
N LEU A 56 -27.48 15.39 2.75
CA LEU A 56 -27.22 16.83 2.71
C LEU A 56 -28.43 17.59 3.27
N LYS A 57 -28.20 18.69 3.99
CA LYS A 57 -29.30 19.55 4.45
C LYS A 57 -29.82 20.43 3.30
N GLN A 58 -31.14 20.56 3.20
CA GLN A 58 -31.79 21.49 2.28
C GLN A 58 -33.01 22.13 2.97
N GLY A 59 -32.84 23.34 3.50
CA GLY A 59 -33.87 23.98 4.34
C GLY A 59 -34.23 23.10 5.53
N ASP A 60 -35.52 22.80 5.69
CA ASP A 60 -36.06 21.90 6.72
C ASP A 60 -36.05 20.41 6.30
N GLY A 61 -35.56 20.11 5.09
CA GLY A 61 -35.49 18.77 4.51
C GLY A 61 -34.06 18.25 4.36
N LEU A 62 -33.96 17.08 3.74
CA LEU A 62 -32.71 16.42 3.41
C LEU A 62 -32.66 16.06 1.93
N LEU A 63 -31.47 16.09 1.36
CA LEU A 63 -31.14 15.53 0.07
C LEU A 63 -30.37 14.24 0.28
N LEU A 64 -30.92 13.14 -0.22
CA LEU A 64 -30.30 11.84 -0.25
C LEU A 64 -29.42 11.73 -1.51
N VAL A 65 -28.11 11.56 -1.33
CA VAL A 65 -27.18 11.36 -2.45
C VAL A 65 -27.04 9.86 -2.68
N TRP A 66 -27.63 9.37 -3.78
CA TRP A 66 -27.73 7.92 -4.04
C TRP A 66 -26.39 7.25 -4.32
N LEU A 67 -25.49 7.94 -5.03
CA LEU A 67 -24.24 7.32 -5.48
C LEU A 67 -23.37 6.81 -4.30
N PRO A 68 -23.14 7.59 -3.23
CA PRO A 68 -22.61 7.10 -1.96
C PRO A 68 -23.33 5.88 -1.37
N LEU A 69 -24.65 5.82 -1.43
CA LEU A 69 -25.42 4.73 -0.81
C LEU A 69 -25.29 3.41 -1.57
N ILE A 70 -25.21 3.47 -2.90
CA ILE A 70 -25.18 2.28 -3.77
C ILE A 70 -23.75 1.88 -4.16
N GLY A 71 -22.82 2.83 -4.18
CA GLY A 71 -21.48 2.67 -4.73
C GLY A 71 -20.36 2.61 -3.68
N SER A 72 -20.66 2.82 -2.41
CA SER A 72 -19.64 2.74 -1.36
C SER A 72 -19.17 1.31 -1.12
N HIS A 73 -17.87 1.13 -0.92
CA HIS A 73 -17.30 -0.14 -0.51
C HIS A 73 -17.55 -0.35 1.01
N PRO A 74 -18.32 -1.36 1.45
CA PRO A 74 -18.72 -1.48 2.86
C PRO A 74 -17.55 -1.58 3.84
N MET A 75 -16.49 -2.30 3.48
CA MET A 75 -15.29 -2.41 4.33
C MET A 75 -14.56 -1.07 4.50
N HIS A 76 -14.62 -0.21 3.49
CA HIS A 76 -14.01 1.11 3.57
C HIS A 76 -14.80 1.99 4.54
N LEU A 77 -16.14 2.00 4.42
CA LEU A 77 -17.01 2.72 5.36
C LEU A 77 -16.82 2.25 6.81
N ILE A 78 -16.78 0.93 7.03
CA ILE A 78 -16.54 0.37 8.36
C ILE A 78 -15.19 0.83 8.91
N ALA A 79 -14.13 0.83 8.09
CA ALA A 79 -12.81 1.27 8.52
C ALA A 79 -12.79 2.76 8.87
N GLU A 80 -13.47 3.61 8.09
CA GLU A 80 -13.57 5.04 8.36
C GLU A 80 -14.40 5.34 9.62
N TRP A 81 -15.58 4.73 9.77
CA TRP A 81 -16.37 4.87 11.00
C TRP A 81 -15.64 4.34 12.23
N ALA A 82 -14.85 3.28 12.08
CA ALA A 82 -14.02 2.77 13.16
C ALA A 82 -12.93 3.76 13.61
N LYS A 83 -12.49 4.68 12.75
CA LYS A 83 -11.55 5.76 13.14
C LYS A 83 -12.23 6.82 14.02
N GLU A 84 -13.55 7.01 13.90
CA GLU A 84 -14.30 7.97 14.71
C GLU A 84 -14.62 7.44 16.12
N ALA A 85 -14.62 6.12 16.29
CA ALA A 85 -14.91 5.47 17.57
C ALA A 85 -13.69 5.48 18.51
N LYS A 86 -13.73 6.31 19.57
CA LYS A 86 -12.65 6.41 20.57
C LYS A 86 -12.19 5.07 21.15
N HIS A 87 -13.10 4.13 21.38
CA HIS A 87 -12.75 2.82 21.92
C HIS A 87 -11.98 1.93 20.92
N LEU A 88 -12.08 2.22 19.61
CA LEU A 88 -11.34 1.54 18.55
C LEU A 88 -10.03 2.25 18.21
N GLU A 89 -9.82 3.49 18.66
CA GLU A 89 -8.56 4.23 18.48
C GLU A 89 -7.36 3.44 19.00
N VAL A 90 -7.49 2.81 20.17
CA VAL A 90 -6.45 1.94 20.75
C VAL A 90 -6.16 0.75 19.84
N ILE A 91 -7.18 0.15 19.23
CA ILE A 91 -7.02 -0.99 18.31
C ILE A 91 -6.34 -0.53 17.01
N ASN A 92 -6.74 0.61 16.47
CA ASN A 92 -6.13 1.20 15.28
C ASN A 92 -4.65 1.55 15.51
N ASN A 93 -4.31 2.11 16.68
CA ASN A 93 -2.92 2.38 17.06
C ASN A 93 -2.07 1.10 17.17
N LYS A 94 -2.67 -0.01 17.59
CA LYS A 94 -2.00 -1.33 17.62
C LYS A 94 -1.75 -1.92 16.23
N ARG A 95 -2.47 -1.49 15.18
CA ARG A 95 -2.28 -2.01 13.81
C ARG A 95 -0.93 -1.62 13.21
N GLY A 96 -0.43 -0.42 13.52
CA GLY A 96 0.91 0.01 13.10
C GLY A 96 1.99 -0.88 13.70
N LEU A 97 1.97 -1.02 15.03
CA LEU A 97 2.89 -1.90 15.75
C LEU A 97 2.77 -3.37 15.32
N GLY A 98 1.53 -3.85 15.14
CA GLY A 98 1.29 -5.21 14.65
C GLY A 98 1.95 -5.44 13.28
N PHE A 99 1.86 -4.47 12.39
CA PHE A 99 2.50 -4.52 11.08
C PHE A 99 4.03 -4.50 11.17
N GLU A 100 4.63 -3.67 12.04
CA GLU A 100 6.08 -3.66 12.28
C GLU A 100 6.59 -5.05 12.75
N VAL A 101 5.87 -5.66 13.69
CA VAL A 101 6.17 -7.00 14.21
C VAL A 101 6.00 -8.07 13.14
N GLU A 102 4.95 -7.98 12.34
CA GLU A 102 4.67 -8.90 11.24
C GLU A 102 5.78 -8.84 10.18
N VAL A 103 6.18 -7.64 9.74
CA VAL A 103 7.30 -7.44 8.80
C VAL A 103 8.57 -8.09 9.36
N ALA A 104 8.96 -7.80 10.59
CA ALA A 104 10.17 -8.39 11.19
C ALA A 104 10.10 -9.93 11.26
N THR A 105 8.93 -10.47 11.60
CA THR A 105 8.69 -11.92 11.73
C THR A 105 8.78 -12.62 10.37
N VAL A 106 8.06 -12.09 9.37
CA VAL A 106 8.02 -12.65 8.01
C VAL A 106 9.41 -12.58 7.37
N LEU A 107 10.15 -11.47 7.53
CA LEU A 107 11.51 -11.37 7.02
C LEU A 107 12.47 -12.36 7.69
N SER A 108 12.37 -12.51 9.01
CA SER A 108 13.20 -13.49 9.75
C SER A 108 12.94 -14.91 9.26
N ALA A 109 11.67 -15.28 9.06
CA ALA A 109 11.29 -16.59 8.55
C ALA A 109 11.74 -16.80 7.09
N ALA A 110 11.66 -15.76 6.25
CA ALA A 110 12.15 -15.79 4.88
C ALA A 110 13.65 -16.04 4.81
N ILE A 111 14.42 -15.31 5.62
CA ILE A 111 15.88 -15.46 5.69
C ILE A 111 16.28 -16.88 6.05
N GLN A 112 15.62 -17.47 7.07
CA GLN A 112 15.90 -18.84 7.51
C GLN A 112 15.68 -19.90 6.41
N GLN A 113 14.80 -19.60 5.45
CA GLN A 113 14.49 -20.49 4.31
C GLN A 113 15.24 -20.11 3.03
N SER A 114 15.92 -18.96 3.03
CA SER A 114 16.65 -18.45 1.88
C SER A 114 18.09 -19.00 1.81
N SER A 115 18.74 -18.81 0.66
CA SER A 115 20.19 -19.04 0.50
C SER A 115 21.06 -18.07 1.31
N PHE A 116 20.47 -17.06 1.95
CA PHE A 116 21.19 -16.04 2.73
C PHE A 116 21.05 -16.22 4.24
N CYS A 117 20.62 -17.39 4.71
CA CYS A 117 20.37 -17.65 6.14
C CYS A 117 21.61 -17.43 7.03
N GLU A 118 22.82 -17.61 6.49
CA GLU A 118 24.09 -17.32 7.19
C GLU A 118 24.53 -15.85 6.99
N ASP A 119 24.03 -15.20 5.95
CA ASP A 119 24.47 -13.88 5.50
C ASP A 119 23.52 -12.73 5.85
N ALA A 120 22.33 -13.05 6.35
CA ALA A 120 21.30 -12.08 6.67
C ALA A 120 20.67 -12.32 8.04
N PHE A 121 20.21 -11.24 8.66
CA PHE A 121 19.40 -11.31 9.88
C PHE A 121 18.62 -10.02 10.10
N VAL A 122 17.59 -10.10 10.95
CA VAL A 122 16.68 -8.98 11.22
C VAL A 122 16.73 -8.61 12.69
N PHE A 123 16.93 -7.33 12.97
CA PHE A 123 16.67 -6.76 14.29
C PHE A 123 15.18 -6.47 14.45
N ARG A 124 14.65 -6.82 15.62
CA ARG A 124 13.21 -6.77 15.93
C ARG A 124 12.65 -5.33 15.91
N SER A 125 11.32 -5.26 15.97
CA SER A 125 10.56 -4.01 15.94
C SER A 125 10.95 -3.02 17.06
N ARG A 126 11.04 -1.72 16.75
CA ARG A 126 11.28 -0.60 17.69
C ARG A 126 12.65 -0.60 18.34
N ILE A 127 13.67 -0.39 17.53
CA ILE A 127 15.05 -0.24 17.99
C ILE A 127 15.23 1.20 18.48
N GLU A 128 15.35 1.36 19.80
CA GLU A 128 15.53 2.67 20.43
C GLU A 128 16.88 3.27 20.04
N MET A 129 16.85 4.51 19.54
CA MET A 129 18.07 5.24 19.20
C MET A 129 18.58 6.04 20.41
N PRO A 130 19.92 6.12 20.62
CA PRO A 130 20.48 6.92 21.71
C PRO A 130 20.07 8.40 21.66
N ASP A 131 20.00 8.99 20.47
CA ASP A 131 19.43 10.32 20.27
C ASP A 131 17.92 10.24 20.00
N ARG A 132 17.13 10.69 20.99
CA ARG A 132 15.67 10.73 20.91
C ARG A 132 15.12 11.57 19.76
N LYS A 133 15.89 12.50 19.19
CA LYS A 133 15.44 13.31 18.04
C LYS A 133 15.34 12.49 16.75
N ILE A 134 16.06 11.38 16.66
CA ILE A 134 16.01 10.48 15.51
C ILE A 134 14.69 9.71 15.48
N GLY A 135 14.22 9.33 16.68
CA GLY A 135 13.10 8.41 16.88
C GLY A 135 13.54 6.95 16.77
N ASP A 136 12.65 6.04 17.15
CA ASP A 136 12.91 4.60 17.09
C ASP A 136 12.96 4.12 15.64
N ILE A 137 13.79 3.13 15.34
CA ILE A 137 13.80 2.47 14.02
C ILE A 137 12.84 1.31 14.05
N ASP A 138 11.95 1.23 13.05
CA ASP A 138 10.93 0.18 13.02
C ASP A 138 11.60 -1.17 12.85
N VAL A 139 12.33 -1.43 11.78
CA VAL A 139 13.07 -2.70 11.56
C VAL A 139 14.44 -2.43 10.92
N ILE A 140 15.46 -3.22 11.27
CA ILE A 140 16.74 -3.24 10.54
C ILE A 140 16.96 -4.65 9.97
N LEU A 141 17.17 -4.73 8.67
CA LEU A 141 17.62 -5.94 7.98
C LEU A 141 19.11 -5.80 7.68
N ILE A 142 19.93 -6.76 8.13
CA ILE A 142 21.31 -6.90 7.70
C ILE A 142 21.37 -7.94 6.61
N LEU A 143 22.04 -7.63 5.50
CA LEU A 143 22.31 -8.56 4.40
C LEU A 143 23.72 -8.29 3.87
N GLY A 144 24.64 -9.23 4.11
CA GLY A 144 26.06 -9.06 3.81
C GLY A 144 26.69 -7.95 4.66
N ASP A 145 27.23 -6.91 4.02
CA ASP A 145 27.85 -5.73 4.63
C ASP A 145 26.95 -4.49 4.61
N THR A 146 25.66 -4.68 4.33
CA THR A 146 24.69 -3.59 4.17
C THR A 146 23.58 -3.71 5.22
N ALA A 147 23.27 -2.59 5.88
CA ALA A 147 22.11 -2.44 6.75
C ALA A 147 20.98 -1.74 5.99
N PHE A 148 19.79 -2.31 6.02
CA PHE A 148 18.56 -1.74 5.48
C PHE A 148 17.72 -1.24 6.65
N VAL A 149 17.53 0.08 6.73
CA VAL A 149 16.64 0.75 7.68
C VAL A 149 15.25 0.73 7.07
N LEU A 150 14.38 -0.10 7.65
CA LEU A 150 13.02 -0.27 7.18
C LEU A 150 12.09 0.59 8.02
N GLU A 151 11.43 1.56 7.38
CA GLU A 151 10.35 2.34 7.96
C GLU A 151 9.01 1.74 7.55
N CYS A 152 8.27 1.17 8.49
CA CYS A 152 7.07 0.42 8.22
C CYS A 152 5.84 1.34 8.18
N ARG A 153 5.00 1.18 7.16
CA ARG A 153 3.72 1.89 7.06
C ARG A 153 2.59 0.95 6.69
N ASN A 154 1.68 0.74 7.62
CA ASN A 154 0.39 0.11 7.35
C ASN A 154 -0.59 1.16 6.81
N LEU A 155 -0.93 1.04 5.53
CA LEU A 155 -1.84 1.92 4.81
C LEU A 155 -3.19 1.23 4.59
N MET A 156 -4.24 2.04 4.66
CA MET A 156 -5.53 1.67 4.08
C MET A 156 -5.45 1.89 2.56
N HIS A 157 -6.01 0.98 1.78
CA HIS A 157 -6.08 1.17 0.33
C HIS A 157 -6.96 2.39 0.01
N PRO A 158 -6.42 3.45 -0.62
CA PRO A 158 -7.21 4.63 -0.94
C PRO A 158 -8.20 4.31 -2.05
N ALA A 159 -9.42 4.82 -1.92
CA ALA A 159 -10.52 4.65 -2.87
C ALA A 159 -10.92 5.96 -3.55
N THR A 160 -10.64 7.11 -2.93
CA THR A 160 -11.00 8.43 -3.47
C THR A 160 -9.77 9.27 -3.81
N PRO A 161 -9.85 10.22 -4.77
CA PRO A 161 -8.72 11.09 -5.11
C PRO A 161 -8.12 11.83 -3.90
N HIS A 162 -8.97 12.24 -2.95
CA HIS A 162 -8.52 12.84 -1.69
C HIS A 162 -7.70 11.86 -0.85
N GLU A 163 -8.15 10.61 -0.71
CA GLU A 163 -7.38 9.58 0.01
C GLU A 163 -6.07 9.24 -0.67
N PHE A 164 -6.03 9.17 -2.01
CA PHE A 164 -4.75 9.01 -2.73
C PHE A 164 -3.78 10.14 -2.41
N TRP A 165 -4.28 11.38 -2.38
CA TRP A 165 -3.48 12.54 -1.99
C TRP A 165 -3.02 12.46 -0.52
N SER A 166 -3.90 12.10 0.41
CA SER A 166 -3.55 11.95 1.83
C SER A 166 -2.50 10.86 2.05
N VAL A 167 -2.68 9.69 1.44
CA VAL A 167 -1.71 8.59 1.52
C VAL A 167 -0.37 8.99 0.92
N ALA A 168 -0.37 9.66 -0.24
CA ALA A 168 0.86 10.18 -0.85
C ALA A 168 1.59 11.18 0.07
N TYR A 169 0.85 12.06 0.73
CA TYR A 169 1.40 13.02 1.69
C TYR A 169 2.02 12.31 2.90
N GLU A 170 1.31 11.35 3.50
CA GLU A 170 1.82 10.55 4.64
C GLU A 170 3.07 9.72 4.25
N LEU A 171 3.10 9.17 3.04
CA LEU A 171 4.27 8.44 2.53
C LEU A 171 5.48 9.35 2.37
N ASN A 172 5.29 10.62 1.98
CA ASN A 172 6.39 11.59 1.94
C ASN A 172 6.95 11.88 3.34
N GLU A 173 6.13 11.97 4.39
CA GLU A 173 6.65 12.13 5.76
C GLU A 173 7.51 10.92 6.18
N LYS A 174 7.22 9.72 5.66
CA LYS A 174 8.05 8.53 5.89
C LYS A 174 9.40 8.58 5.17
N ILE A 175 9.51 9.27 4.04
CA ILE A 175 10.80 9.55 3.37
C ILE A 175 11.71 10.30 4.33
N ASP A 176 11.22 11.39 4.92
CA ASP A 176 12.03 12.23 5.81
C ASP A 176 12.49 11.45 7.06
N GLN A 177 11.60 10.60 7.60
CA GLN A 177 11.90 9.74 8.74
C GLN A 177 12.99 8.72 8.39
N VAL A 178 12.85 8.00 7.28
CA VAL A 178 13.81 6.96 6.89
C VAL A 178 15.16 7.54 6.50
N VAL A 179 15.20 8.68 5.80
CA VAL A 179 16.44 9.38 5.45
C VAL A 179 17.17 9.83 6.70
N ARG A 180 16.47 10.43 7.67
CA ARG A 180 17.07 10.85 8.95
C ARG A 180 17.66 9.66 9.71
N LYS A 181 16.90 8.57 9.86
CA LYS A 181 17.32 7.35 10.57
C LYS A 181 18.51 6.69 9.88
N ARG A 182 18.47 6.58 8.55
CA ARG A 182 19.58 6.06 7.73
C ARG A 182 20.84 6.87 7.92
N ASN A 183 20.77 8.20 7.76
CA ASN A 183 21.95 9.08 7.87
C ASN A 183 22.57 8.97 9.25
N TYR A 184 21.74 8.95 10.30
CA TYR A 184 22.22 8.79 11.66
C TYR A 184 23.02 7.49 11.87
N LEU A 185 22.54 6.35 11.38
CA LEU A 185 23.28 5.10 11.47
C LEU A 185 24.54 5.07 10.60
N PHE A 186 24.49 5.71 9.43
CA PHE A 186 25.66 5.86 8.55
C PHE A 186 26.77 6.67 9.22
N ASP A 187 26.42 7.79 9.85
CA ASP A 187 27.37 8.68 10.54
C ASP A 187 27.86 8.11 11.87
N ASN A 188 27.14 7.14 12.45
CA ASN A 188 27.43 6.53 13.75
C ASN A 188 27.55 4.98 13.66
N PRO A 189 28.51 4.43 12.89
CA PRO A 189 28.59 3.00 12.63
C PRO A 189 28.81 2.15 13.91
N ALA A 190 29.35 2.75 14.97
CA ALA A 190 29.50 2.10 16.27
C ALA A 190 28.15 1.66 16.88
N ILE A 191 27.05 2.34 16.55
CA ILE A 191 25.70 1.97 17.00
C ILE A 191 25.30 0.63 16.39
N LEU A 192 25.48 0.45 15.08
CA LEU A 192 25.21 -0.82 14.40
C LEU A 192 26.10 -1.94 14.94
N SER A 193 27.38 -1.67 15.14
CA SER A 193 28.30 -2.65 15.74
C SER A 193 27.87 -3.05 17.14
N GLY A 194 27.41 -2.09 17.96
CA GLY A 194 26.86 -2.36 19.30
C GLY A 194 25.60 -3.23 19.25
N LEU A 195 24.65 -2.88 18.37
CA LEU A 195 23.43 -3.67 18.17
C LEU A 195 23.76 -5.12 17.77
N ILE A 196 24.71 -5.33 16.85
CA ILE A 196 25.15 -6.67 16.45
C ILE A 196 25.78 -7.41 17.63
N ALA A 197 26.69 -6.77 18.37
CA ALA A 197 27.37 -7.37 19.51
C ALA A 197 26.43 -7.78 20.65
N GLU A 198 25.32 -7.06 20.86
CA GLU A 198 24.30 -7.36 21.88
C GLU A 198 23.25 -8.38 21.40
N SER A 199 23.29 -8.77 20.13
CA SER A 199 22.32 -9.69 19.54
C SER A 199 22.77 -11.15 19.58
N PRO A 200 21.85 -12.11 19.32
CA PRO A 200 22.20 -13.51 19.06
C PRO A 200 23.19 -13.70 17.88
N PHE A 201 23.39 -12.66 17.06
CA PHE A 201 24.27 -12.65 15.90
C PHE A 201 25.66 -12.06 16.22
N SER A 202 26.03 -11.90 17.49
CA SER A 202 27.32 -11.33 17.92
C SER A 202 28.56 -12.04 17.38
N GLN A 203 28.43 -13.32 16.99
CA GLN A 203 29.50 -14.09 16.35
C GLN A 203 29.75 -13.66 14.89
N VAL A 204 28.79 -12.96 14.27
CA VAL A 204 28.90 -12.41 12.93
C VAL A 204 29.71 -11.12 13.01
N ASN A 205 31.04 -11.27 13.08
CA ASN A 205 31.97 -10.14 13.07
C ASN A 205 32.05 -9.54 11.65
N ARG A 206 31.04 -8.75 11.29
CA ARG A 206 30.96 -8.08 9.98
C ARG A 206 30.96 -6.58 10.14
N LYS A 207 31.79 -5.94 9.32
CA LYS A 207 31.79 -4.49 9.18
C LYS A 207 30.66 -4.09 8.22
N ILE A 208 29.71 -3.30 8.70
CA ILE A 208 28.70 -2.68 7.85
C ILE A 208 29.33 -1.47 7.15
N ASN A 209 29.31 -1.47 5.82
CA ASN A 209 29.89 -0.41 5.00
C ASN A 209 28.83 0.49 4.36
N LYS A 210 27.56 0.05 4.34
CA LYS A 210 26.47 0.73 3.65
C LYS A 210 25.21 0.70 4.50
N VAL A 211 24.46 1.80 4.49
CA VAL A 211 23.14 1.90 5.12
C VAL A 211 22.16 2.42 4.09
N VAL A 212 21.05 1.70 3.89
CA VAL A 212 20.02 1.99 2.89
C VAL A 212 18.67 2.20 3.58
N GLY A 213 18.00 3.30 3.29
CA GLY A 213 16.66 3.61 3.76
C GLY A 213 15.59 3.03 2.83
N VAL A 214 14.62 2.33 3.40
CA VAL A 214 13.50 1.72 2.68
C VAL A 214 12.20 1.99 3.45
N VAL A 215 11.19 2.49 2.77
CA VAL A 215 9.82 2.52 3.28
C VAL A 215 9.13 1.22 2.86
N VAL A 216 8.71 0.42 3.84
CA VAL A 216 8.01 -0.85 3.63
C VAL A 216 6.54 -0.65 3.92
N SER A 217 5.66 -0.99 2.98
CA SER A 217 4.21 -0.87 3.19
C SER A 217 3.43 -2.09 2.71
N ASN A 218 2.17 -2.18 3.11
CA ASN A 218 1.18 -3.14 2.58
C ASN A 218 0.43 -2.58 1.35
N SER A 219 0.99 -1.56 0.69
CA SER A 219 0.42 -0.92 -0.49
C SER A 219 1.45 -0.86 -1.62
N TYR A 220 1.01 -1.11 -2.84
CA TYR A 220 1.85 -1.00 -4.03
C TYR A 220 2.06 0.46 -4.47
N LEU A 221 1.50 1.43 -3.74
CA LEU A 221 1.70 2.85 -4.00
C LEU A 221 3.17 3.24 -3.84
N PHE A 222 3.68 4.00 -4.80
CA PHE A 222 5.08 4.45 -4.91
C PHE A 222 6.12 3.35 -5.15
N GLU A 223 5.74 2.07 -5.15
CA GLU A 223 6.67 0.99 -5.45
C GLU A 223 7.25 1.14 -6.87
N GLY A 224 8.58 1.13 -6.96
CA GLY A 224 9.31 1.26 -8.23
C GLY A 224 9.15 2.60 -8.96
N VAL A 225 8.71 3.66 -8.25
CA VAL A 225 8.59 5.03 -8.79
C VAL A 225 9.95 5.75 -8.82
N SER A 226 10.84 5.44 -7.87
CA SER A 226 12.17 6.04 -7.77
C SER A 226 13.26 4.98 -7.92
N ASP A 227 14.23 5.30 -8.78
CA ASP A 227 15.48 4.54 -8.94
C ASP A 227 16.54 4.95 -7.90
N VAL A 228 16.23 5.92 -7.04
CA VAL A 228 17.13 6.52 -6.05
C VAL A 228 16.53 6.41 -4.65
N GLU A 229 17.40 6.18 -3.68
CA GLU A 229 17.06 6.10 -2.26
C GLU A 229 16.42 7.40 -1.72
N PRO A 230 15.42 7.31 -0.82
CA PRO A 230 14.87 6.09 -0.23
C PRO A 230 13.92 5.32 -1.15
N TYR A 231 13.97 4.00 -1.03
CA TYR A 231 13.14 3.11 -1.83
C TYR A 231 11.79 2.87 -1.17
N PHE A 232 10.77 2.65 -1.99
CA PHE A 232 9.44 2.22 -1.55
C PHE A 232 9.20 0.79 -2.02
N VAL A 233 8.83 -0.09 -1.12
CA VAL A 233 8.61 -1.49 -1.44
C VAL A 233 7.36 -2.03 -0.74
N HIS A 234 6.61 -2.84 -1.47
CA HIS A 234 5.55 -3.63 -0.86
C HIS A 234 6.17 -4.77 -0.02
N VAL A 235 5.58 -5.10 1.14
CA VAL A 235 6.07 -6.17 2.02
C VAL A 235 6.23 -7.51 1.27
N ASP A 236 5.27 -7.87 0.41
CA ASP A 236 5.36 -9.08 -0.42
C ASP A 236 6.53 -9.05 -1.41
N THR A 237 6.86 -7.89 -1.98
CA THR A 237 8.00 -7.77 -2.90
C THR A 237 9.30 -8.01 -2.15
N LEU A 238 9.45 -7.37 -0.98
CA LEU A 238 10.62 -7.56 -0.12
C LEU A 238 10.76 -9.02 0.33
N PHE A 239 9.66 -9.60 0.83
CA PHE A 239 9.59 -10.99 1.26
C PHE A 239 9.93 -11.98 0.15
N ASN A 240 9.27 -11.89 -1.01
CA ASN A 240 9.52 -12.80 -2.13
C ASN A 240 10.96 -12.65 -2.65
N THR A 241 11.48 -11.43 -2.69
CA THR A 241 12.88 -11.22 -3.11
C THR A 241 13.84 -11.95 -2.18
N ILE A 242 13.66 -11.85 -0.86
CA ILE A 242 14.52 -12.53 0.10
C ILE A 242 14.33 -14.05 0.08
N LEU A 243 13.07 -14.52 0.01
CA LEU A 243 12.75 -15.95 0.10
C LEU A 243 13.15 -16.72 -1.17
N THR A 244 12.69 -16.24 -2.34
CA THR A 244 12.81 -17.00 -3.59
C THR A 244 13.85 -16.43 -4.54
N GLY A 245 14.33 -15.21 -4.29
CA GLY A 245 15.25 -14.50 -5.17
C GLY A 245 14.58 -13.50 -6.09
N GLY A 246 13.24 -13.43 -6.08
CA GLY A 246 12.42 -12.53 -6.88
C GLY A 246 11.03 -13.10 -7.15
N PRO A 247 10.18 -12.39 -7.92
CA PRO A 247 8.80 -12.79 -8.12
C PRO A 247 8.64 -14.01 -9.04
N LEU A 248 7.56 -14.74 -8.80
CA LEU A 248 7.06 -15.84 -9.62
C LEU A 248 5.87 -15.37 -10.45
N PHE A 249 5.80 -15.80 -11.70
CA PHE A 249 4.70 -15.54 -12.63
C PHE A 249 4.21 -16.88 -13.19
N GLY A 250 2.92 -17.18 -13.07
CA GLY A 250 2.31 -18.35 -13.70
C GLY A 250 1.92 -18.06 -15.15
N ASP A 251 2.28 -18.94 -16.08
CA ASP A 251 1.93 -18.87 -17.50
C ASP A 251 1.42 -20.22 -17.99
N MET A 252 0.85 -20.25 -19.20
CA MET A 252 0.53 -21.47 -19.92
C MET A 252 1.60 -21.70 -21.00
N GLY A 253 2.30 -22.84 -20.93
CA GLY A 253 3.24 -23.26 -21.95
C GLY A 253 2.56 -23.60 -23.27
N ASP A 254 3.36 -23.69 -24.35
CA ASP A 254 2.89 -24.00 -25.70
C ASP A 254 2.18 -25.37 -25.80
N ASP A 255 2.47 -26.28 -24.87
CA ASP A 255 1.85 -27.60 -24.75
C ASP A 255 0.56 -27.61 -23.90
N GLY A 256 0.12 -26.44 -23.44
CA GLY A 256 -1.07 -26.27 -22.60
C GLY A 256 -0.87 -26.64 -21.13
N ARG A 257 0.38 -26.83 -20.65
CA ARG A 257 0.67 -27.03 -19.24
C ARG A 257 0.96 -25.72 -18.53
N GLU A 258 0.60 -25.65 -17.25
CA GLU A 258 0.99 -24.53 -16.39
C GLU A 258 2.51 -24.57 -16.17
N ILE A 259 3.14 -23.41 -16.31
CA ILE A 259 4.57 -23.22 -16.06
C ILE A 259 4.79 -22.05 -15.12
N THR A 260 5.84 -22.14 -14.29
CA THR A 260 6.23 -21.05 -13.40
C THR A 260 7.49 -20.35 -13.94
N LEU A 261 7.35 -19.07 -14.25
CA LEU A 261 8.44 -18.19 -14.64
C LEU A 261 8.98 -17.47 -13.41
N HIS A 262 10.25 -17.67 -13.09
CA HIS A 262 10.91 -17.07 -11.94
C HIS A 262 11.86 -15.96 -12.38
N VAL A 263 11.70 -14.76 -11.86
CA VAL A 263 12.69 -13.69 -12.04
C VAL A 263 13.74 -13.85 -10.94
N ASP A 264 14.89 -14.41 -11.28
CA ASP A 264 15.98 -14.66 -10.33
C ASP A 264 16.99 -13.51 -10.34
N TYR A 265 16.86 -12.62 -9.35
CA TYR A 265 17.75 -11.48 -9.22
C TYR A 265 19.15 -11.87 -8.71
N PHE A 266 19.28 -12.98 -7.96
CA PHE A 266 20.52 -13.28 -7.23
C PHE A 266 21.50 -14.07 -8.09
N LYS A 267 22.36 -13.32 -8.78
CA LYS A 267 23.47 -13.91 -9.54
C LYS A 267 24.67 -14.20 -8.62
N PRO A 268 25.41 -15.31 -8.82
CA PRO A 268 26.56 -15.69 -7.98
C PRO A 268 27.65 -14.62 -7.83
N ASN A 269 27.77 -13.71 -8.80
CA ASN A 269 28.84 -12.71 -8.85
C ASN A 269 28.38 -11.30 -8.41
N VAL A 270 27.18 -11.15 -7.87
CA VAL A 270 26.64 -9.87 -7.40
C VAL A 270 26.36 -9.98 -5.90
N PRO A 271 26.85 -9.05 -5.07
CA PRO A 271 26.54 -9.05 -3.64
C PRO A 271 25.02 -9.09 -3.41
N PRO A 272 24.51 -9.95 -2.52
CA PRO A 272 23.08 -10.05 -2.25
C PRO A 272 22.41 -8.72 -1.88
N SER A 273 23.13 -7.84 -1.19
CA SER A 273 22.66 -6.49 -0.85
C SER A 273 22.41 -5.62 -2.09
N GLU A 274 23.34 -5.61 -3.06
CA GLU A 274 23.18 -4.86 -4.31
C GLU A 274 22.06 -5.44 -5.17
N THR A 275 21.89 -6.75 -5.15
CA THR A 275 20.76 -7.41 -5.79
C THR A 275 19.44 -6.96 -5.17
N LEU A 276 19.33 -6.98 -3.83
CA LEU A 276 18.13 -6.53 -3.15
C LEU A 276 17.82 -5.06 -3.46
N ILE A 277 18.83 -4.18 -3.47
CA ILE A 277 18.68 -2.77 -3.85
C ILE A 277 18.10 -2.64 -5.26
N ARG A 278 18.64 -3.37 -6.24
CA ARG A 278 18.12 -3.36 -7.62
C ARG A 278 16.67 -3.84 -7.69
N ALA A 279 16.37 -4.93 -6.99
CA ALA A 279 15.05 -5.53 -6.95
C ALA A 279 14.00 -4.58 -6.35
N ILE A 280 14.32 -3.85 -5.27
CA ILE A 280 13.38 -2.90 -4.66
C ILE A 280 13.29 -1.56 -5.41
N ALA A 281 14.36 -1.13 -6.09
CA ALA A 281 14.36 0.07 -6.92
C ALA A 281 13.50 -0.14 -8.18
N LYS A 282 13.60 -1.32 -8.81
CA LYS A 282 12.81 -1.70 -9.99
C LYS A 282 12.15 -3.06 -9.83
N PRO A 283 11.08 -3.17 -9.01
CA PRO A 283 10.41 -4.44 -8.81
C PRO A 283 9.79 -4.96 -10.11
N ALA A 284 10.09 -6.22 -10.45
CA ALA A 284 9.63 -6.83 -11.69
C ALA A 284 8.09 -6.88 -11.78
N LYS A 285 7.40 -7.08 -10.64
CA LYS A 285 5.93 -6.98 -10.58
C LYS A 285 5.47 -5.58 -10.99
N ALA A 286 6.02 -4.53 -10.38
CA ALA A 286 5.63 -3.14 -10.68
C ALA A 286 5.96 -2.74 -12.13
N GLU A 287 7.09 -3.19 -12.68
CA GLU A 287 7.41 -2.97 -14.09
C GLU A 287 6.45 -3.73 -15.02
N PHE A 288 6.16 -5.01 -14.73
CA PHE A 288 5.18 -5.80 -15.47
C PHE A 288 3.80 -5.14 -15.49
N TYR A 289 3.28 -4.72 -14.33
CA TYR A 289 1.97 -4.04 -14.24
C TYR A 289 1.96 -2.76 -15.06
N ARG A 290 3.04 -1.98 -15.05
CA ARG A 290 3.17 -0.76 -15.89
C ARG A 290 3.06 -1.06 -17.38
N GLN A 291 3.65 -2.17 -17.85
CA GLN A 291 3.52 -2.60 -19.26
C GLN A 291 2.10 -3.00 -19.65
N CYS A 292 1.28 -3.41 -18.67
CA CYS A 292 -0.12 -3.80 -18.88
C CYS A 292 -1.10 -2.62 -18.78
N ILE A 293 -0.65 -1.43 -18.39
CA ILE A 293 -1.51 -0.29 -18.15
C ILE A 293 -1.52 0.60 -19.40
N ASN A 294 -2.70 0.75 -20.00
CA ASN A 294 -2.92 1.55 -21.18
C ASN A 294 -3.79 2.77 -20.86
N ARG A 295 -3.43 3.93 -21.39
CA ARG A 295 -4.31 5.10 -21.33
C ARG A 295 -5.37 4.95 -22.40
N MET A 296 -6.63 4.94 -21.97
CA MET A 296 -7.79 4.93 -22.86
C MET A 296 -8.50 6.28 -22.77
N ASP A 297 -8.74 6.89 -23.93
CA ASP A 297 -9.47 8.13 -24.06
C ASP A 297 -10.91 7.84 -24.48
N PHE A 298 -11.85 8.34 -23.69
CA PHE A 298 -13.27 8.24 -23.93
C PHE A 298 -13.79 9.60 -24.36
N PRO A 299 -14.40 9.66 -25.54
CA PRO A 299 -15.00 10.90 -25.98
C PRO A 299 -16.20 11.26 -25.11
N ILE A 300 -16.24 12.52 -24.66
CA ILE A 300 -17.42 13.10 -24.02
C ILE A 300 -18.16 13.89 -25.09
N PRO A 301 -19.33 13.42 -25.55
CA PRO A 301 -20.09 14.16 -26.54
C PRO A 301 -20.50 15.51 -25.96
N ALA A 302 -20.44 16.55 -26.78
CA ALA A 302 -20.97 17.86 -26.44
C ALA A 302 -22.49 17.75 -26.20
N VAL A 303 -23.03 18.50 -25.24
CA VAL A 303 -24.47 18.51 -24.97
C VAL A 303 -25.23 19.15 -26.14
N ASP A 304 -24.63 20.16 -26.78
CA ASP A 304 -25.15 20.81 -27.98
C ASP A 304 -24.03 21.34 -28.89
N GLN A 305 -24.38 22.09 -29.94
CA GLN A 305 -23.45 22.63 -30.94
C GLN A 305 -22.55 23.77 -30.41
N THR A 306 -22.80 24.26 -29.19
CA THR A 306 -22.05 25.35 -28.58
C THR A 306 -20.95 24.87 -27.63
N GLU A 307 -21.01 23.61 -27.20
CA GLU A 307 -19.98 23.00 -26.34
C GLU A 307 -18.87 22.30 -27.14
N PRO A 308 -17.60 22.44 -26.73
CA PRO A 308 -16.51 21.68 -27.31
C PRO A 308 -16.60 20.21 -26.88
N TYR A 309 -16.15 19.33 -27.77
CA TYR A 309 -15.99 17.92 -27.45
C TYR A 309 -14.97 17.74 -26.32
N GLY A 310 -15.34 16.97 -25.30
CA GLY A 310 -14.46 16.64 -24.19
C GLY A 310 -13.74 15.31 -24.40
N ILE A 311 -12.63 15.12 -23.68
CA ILE A 311 -11.95 13.82 -23.59
C ILE A 311 -11.84 13.45 -22.11
N PHE A 312 -12.40 12.30 -21.74
CA PHE A 312 -12.17 11.65 -20.46
C PHE A 312 -11.09 10.59 -20.63
N SER A 313 -9.92 10.77 -20.02
CA SER A 313 -8.86 9.77 -20.02
C SER A 313 -8.92 8.91 -18.77
N LYS A 314 -8.77 7.59 -18.93
CA LYS A 314 -8.57 6.67 -17.80
C LYS A 314 -7.45 5.68 -18.10
N TRP A 315 -6.72 5.27 -17.06
CA TRP A 315 -5.79 4.16 -17.14
C TRP A 315 -6.55 2.84 -16.99
N VAL A 316 -6.31 1.90 -17.89
CA VAL A 316 -6.95 0.57 -17.91
C VAL A 316 -5.86 -0.48 -17.88
N PHE A 317 -5.97 -1.40 -16.92
CA PHE A 317 -5.15 -2.60 -16.90
C PHE A 317 -5.69 -3.59 -17.92
N THR A 318 -4.83 -4.00 -18.85
CA THR A 318 -5.11 -5.03 -19.86
C THR A 318 -4.13 -6.17 -19.62
N PRO A 319 -4.55 -7.25 -18.93
CA PRO A 319 -3.68 -8.40 -18.73
C PRO A 319 -3.30 -9.02 -20.09
N PRO A 320 -2.16 -9.72 -20.17
CA PRO A 320 -1.79 -10.41 -21.39
C PRO A 320 -2.82 -11.51 -21.69
N GLU A 321 -3.01 -11.83 -22.97
CA GLU A 321 -3.73 -13.03 -23.37
C GLU A 321 -3.02 -14.28 -22.83
N THR A 322 -3.77 -15.36 -22.62
CA THR A 322 -3.21 -16.65 -22.19
C THR A 322 -2.08 -17.10 -23.11
N GLY A 323 -0.90 -17.43 -22.55
CA GLY A 323 0.30 -17.81 -23.32
C GLY A 323 1.13 -16.64 -23.85
N ALA A 324 0.68 -15.39 -23.69
CA ALA A 324 1.43 -14.20 -24.10
C ALA A 324 2.29 -13.59 -22.97
N LEU A 325 2.22 -14.13 -21.75
CA LEU A 325 2.89 -13.56 -20.59
C LEU A 325 4.41 -13.57 -20.77
N ARG A 326 5.02 -14.67 -21.20
CA ARG A 326 6.47 -14.71 -21.48
C ARG A 326 6.90 -13.66 -22.51
N SER A 327 6.14 -13.49 -23.59
CA SER A 327 6.41 -12.48 -24.61
C SER A 327 6.38 -11.06 -24.03
N MET A 328 5.46 -10.80 -23.10
CA MET A 328 5.39 -9.53 -22.40
C MET A 328 6.52 -9.32 -21.39
N LEU A 329 6.86 -10.33 -20.60
CA LEU A 329 7.98 -10.26 -19.64
C LEU A 329 9.32 -10.05 -20.35
N ASN A 330 9.49 -10.57 -21.58
CA ASN A 330 10.66 -10.33 -22.41
C ASN A 330 10.83 -8.87 -22.86
N LYS A 331 9.80 -8.03 -22.69
CA LYS A 331 9.89 -6.57 -22.94
C LYS A 331 10.35 -5.79 -21.71
N CYS A 332 10.41 -6.42 -20.54
CA CYS A 332 10.84 -5.79 -19.30
C CYS A 332 12.37 -5.80 -19.18
N SER A 333 12.88 -4.88 -18.36
CA SER A 333 14.32 -4.70 -18.10
C SER A 333 14.99 -5.91 -17.44
N PHE A 334 14.21 -6.73 -16.74
CA PHE A 334 14.64 -7.97 -16.07
C PHE A 334 14.50 -9.23 -16.94
N ALA A 335 14.24 -9.10 -18.25
CA ALA A 335 14.00 -10.25 -19.13
C ALA A 335 15.12 -11.31 -19.10
N SER A 336 16.39 -10.88 -19.00
CA SER A 336 17.54 -11.77 -18.89
C SER A 336 17.61 -12.57 -17.59
N ASP A 337 16.81 -12.19 -16.59
CA ASP A 337 16.78 -12.82 -15.27
C ASP A 337 15.67 -13.87 -15.15
N ILE A 338 14.87 -14.08 -16.20
CA ILE A 338 13.77 -15.04 -16.21
C ILE A 338 14.33 -16.45 -16.39
N VAL A 339 14.00 -17.33 -15.44
CA VAL A 339 14.30 -18.76 -15.47
C VAL A 339 12.98 -19.53 -15.47
N THR A 340 12.88 -20.60 -16.26
CA THR A 340 11.69 -21.45 -16.28
C THR A 340 11.86 -22.56 -15.25
N LYS A 341 10.91 -22.67 -14.30
CA LYS A 341 10.82 -23.80 -13.38
C LYS A 341 9.67 -24.68 -13.86
N PHE A 342 9.98 -25.95 -14.10
CA PHE A 342 8.96 -26.98 -14.30
C PHE A 342 8.61 -27.53 -12.93
N GLU A 343 7.33 -27.51 -12.58
CA GLU A 343 6.79 -28.14 -11.37
C GLU A 343 6.59 -29.65 -11.57
#